data_AF-A0A371YWJ2-F1
#
_entry.id   AF-A0A371YWJ2-F1
#
_cell.length_a   1.000
_cell.length_b   1.000
_cell.length_c   1.000
_cell.angle_alpha   90.00
_cell.angle_beta   90.00
_cell.angle_gamma   90.00
#
_symmetry.space_group_name_H-M   'P 1'
#
loop_
_entity.id
_entity.type
_entity.pdbx_description
1 polymer ?
#
loop_
_entity_poly.entity_id
_entity_poly.type
_entity_poly.pdbx_seq_one_letter_code
_entity_poly.pdbx_strand_id
1 'polypeptide(L)'
;FADRKAADAVKKARAETATERLKDRIVDGDRKGLEDDLAEAMKEMSPLDIINTVLLDGMKVVGELFGAGKMQLPFVLQSAETMKTAVAWLEPHMERTEGQTR
;
A
#
# COMPACT_ATOMS: atom_id res chain seq x y z
N PHE A 1 -0.93 2.21 38.36
CA PHE A 1 -0.94 2.66 36.97
C PHE A 1 -0.12 1.67 36.16
N ALA A 2 -0.77 0.56 35.81
CA ALA A 2 -0.13 -0.59 35.21
C ALA A 2 -0.41 -0.60 33.69
N ASP A 3 0.60 -0.97 32.93
CA ASP A 3 0.48 -1.55 31.58
C ASP A 3 -0.04 -0.67 30.44
N ARG A 4 0.76 0.33 30.06
CA ARG A 4 0.94 0.63 28.63
C ARG A 4 2.32 0.16 28.20
N LYS A 5 2.50 -1.16 28.17
CA LYS A 5 3.55 -1.80 27.37
C LYS A 5 3.34 -1.32 25.95
N ALA A 6 4.37 -0.68 25.40
CA ALA A 6 4.49 -0.38 23.98
C ALA A 6 4.05 -1.63 23.21
N ALA A 7 2.98 -1.48 22.41
CA ALA A 7 2.50 -2.52 21.53
C ALA A 7 3.68 -2.92 20.65
N ASP A 8 4.21 -4.09 20.97
CA ASP A 8 5.00 -4.97 20.15
C ASP A 8 5.32 -4.41 18.77
N ALA A 9 6.49 -3.76 18.67
CA ALA A 9 7.25 -3.72 17.44
C ALA A 9 7.75 -5.15 17.14
N VAL A 10 6.81 -6.07 16.90
CA VAL A 10 7.09 -7.25 16.11
C VAL A 10 7.50 -6.68 14.78
N LYS A 11 8.80 -6.73 14.52
CA LYS A 11 9.42 -6.53 13.22
C LYS A 11 8.68 -7.50 12.29
N LYS A 12 7.55 -7.07 11.71
CA LYS A 12 6.79 -7.86 10.73
C LYS A 12 7.84 -8.27 9.71
N ALA A 13 8.09 -9.58 9.61
CA ALA A 13 8.91 -10.10 8.54
C ALA A 13 8.27 -9.53 7.27
N ARG A 14 9.04 -8.73 6.52
CA ARG A 14 8.55 -8.15 5.28
C ARG A 14 7.94 -9.29 4.48
N ALA A 15 6.68 -9.15 4.10
CA ALA A 15 5.97 -10.21 3.42
C ALA A 15 6.77 -10.70 2.20
N GLU A 16 6.72 -12.00 1.93
CA GLU A 16 7.57 -12.62 0.91
C GLU A 16 7.24 -12.06 -0.48
N THR A 17 5.99 -11.64 -0.69
CA THR A 17 5.52 -11.08 -1.96
C THR A 17 5.48 -9.54 -1.95
N ALA A 18 5.79 -8.93 -3.10
CA ALA A 18 5.74 -7.47 -3.27
C ALA A 18 4.33 -6.90 -3.04
N THR A 19 3.29 -7.64 -3.42
CA THR A 19 1.89 -7.25 -3.26
C THR A 19 1.49 -7.12 -1.79
N GLU A 20 1.88 -8.06 -0.93
CA GLU A 20 1.61 -7.98 0.50
C GLU A 20 2.40 -6.83 1.15
N ARG A 21 3.65 -6.59 0.73
CA ARG A 21 4.43 -5.43 1.22
C ARG A 21 3.77 -4.11 0.84
N LEU A 22 3.26 -4.00 -0.38
CA LEU A 22 2.50 -2.82 -0.82
C LEU A 22 1.25 -2.60 0.02
N LYS A 23 0.50 -3.67 0.32
CA LYS A 23 -0.69 -3.58 1.15
C LYS A 23 -0.36 -3.07 2.56
N ASP A 24 0.66 -3.64 3.19
CA ASP A 24 1.13 -3.21 4.51
C ASP A 24 1.56 -1.73 4.49
N ARG A 25 2.27 -1.29 3.44
CA ARG A 25 2.66 0.12 3.29
C ARG A 25 1.51 1.08 3.16
N ILE A 26 0.45 0.70 2.45
CA ILE A 26 -0.75 1.53 2.33
C ILE A 26 -1.43 1.66 3.69
N VAL A 27 -1.53 0.56 4.45
CA VAL A 27 -2.12 0.58 5.80
C VAL A 27 -1.28 1.41 6.77
N ASP A 28 0.04 1.28 6.71
CA ASP A 28 0.97 2.00 7.59
C ASP A 28 1.25 3.45 7.14
N GLY A 29 0.84 3.81 5.92
CA GLY A 29 1.13 5.11 5.31
C GLY A 29 2.62 5.34 5.04
N ASP A 30 3.38 4.27 4.77
CA ASP A 30 4.82 4.32 4.53
C ASP A 30 5.16 4.39 3.04
N ARG A 31 5.74 5.52 2.63
CA ARG A 31 6.20 5.78 1.27
C ARG A 31 7.62 5.27 1.00
N LYS A 32 8.41 4.90 2.02
CA LYS A 32 9.83 4.60 1.87
C LYS A 32 10.07 3.26 1.17
N GLY A 33 10.46 3.29 -0.11
CA GLY A 33 10.62 2.09 -0.93
C GLY A 33 9.28 1.56 -1.45
N LEU A 34 8.24 2.41 -1.48
CA LEU A 34 6.99 2.13 -2.17
C LEU A 34 7.23 1.86 -3.66
N GLU A 35 8.05 2.69 -4.30
CA GLU A 35 8.39 2.57 -5.73
C GLU A 35 9.10 1.25 -6.05
N ASP A 36 10.01 0.79 -5.18
CA ASP A 36 10.70 -0.49 -5.35
C ASP A 36 9.72 -1.66 -5.33
N ASP A 37 8.78 -1.64 -4.37
CA ASP A 37 7.77 -2.69 -4.24
C ASP A 37 6.74 -2.62 -5.39
N LEU A 38 6.42 -1.43 -5.90
CA LEU A 38 5.59 -1.23 -7.09
C LEU A 38 6.30 -1.79 -8.34
N ALA A 39 7.58 -1.51 -8.52
CA ALA A 39 8.38 -2.02 -9.62
C ALA A 39 8.54 -3.55 -9.57
N GLU A 40 8.61 -4.13 -8.37
CA GLU A 40 8.64 -5.58 -8.20
C GLU A 40 7.27 -6.22 -8.50
N ALA A 41 6.18 -5.66 -8.00
CA ALA A 41 4.83 -6.13 -8.31
C ALA A 41 4.50 -6.01 -9.80
N MET A 42 5.02 -4.98 -10.48
CA MET A 42 4.89 -4.80 -11.93
C MET A 42 5.56 -5.88 -12.78
N LYS A 43 6.43 -6.71 -12.20
CA LYS A 43 7.01 -7.87 -12.92
C LYS A 43 6.01 -8.99 -13.11
N GLU A 44 5.01 -9.07 -12.23
CA GLU A 44 4.02 -10.16 -12.20
C GLU A 44 2.60 -9.66 -12.56
N MET A 45 2.32 -8.38 -12.34
CA MET A 45 0.98 -7.78 -12.50
C MET A 45 1.03 -6.52 -13.36
N SER A 46 -0.07 -6.22 -14.06
CA SER A 46 -0.19 -4.94 -14.75
C SER A 46 -0.33 -3.80 -13.74
N PRO A 47 0.15 -2.57 -14.04
CA PRO A 47 -0.03 -1.43 -13.15
C PRO A 47 -1.51 -1.15 -12.80
N LEU A 48 -2.44 -1.44 -13.72
CA LEU A 48 -3.87 -1.32 -13.47
C LEU A 48 -4.39 -2.39 -12.49
N ASP A 49 -3.88 -3.62 -12.58
CA ASP A 49 -4.21 -4.68 -11.63
C ASP A 49 -3.68 -4.36 -10.23
N ILE A 50 -2.46 -3.80 -10.13
CA ILE A 50 -1.87 -3.39 -8.85
C ILE A 50 -2.78 -2.38 -8.15
N ILE A 51 -3.31 -1.40 -8.88
CA ILE A 51 -4.23 -0.40 -8.31
C ILE A 51 -5.53 -1.05 -7.83
N ASN A 52 -6.17 -1.85 -8.69
CA ASN A 52 -7.52 -2.38 -8.43
C ASN A 52 -7.55 -3.54 -7.44
N THR A 53 -6.45 -4.28 -7.30
CA THR A 53 -6.36 -5.43 -6.40
C THR A 53 -5.59 -5.05 -5.14
N VAL A 54 -4.29 -4.77 -5.27
CA VAL A 54 -3.37 -4.61 -4.15
C VAL A 54 -3.64 -3.32 -3.37
N LEU A 55 -3.65 -2.19 -4.05
CA LEU A 55 -3.79 -0.90 -3.40
C LEU A 55 -5.20 -0.68 -2.85
N LEU A 56 -6.22 -1.09 -3.62
CA LEU A 56 -7.62 -1.03 -3.18
C LEU A 56 -7.86 -1.91 -1.95
N ASP A 57 -7.29 -3.11 -1.89
CA ASP A 57 -7.42 -3.98 -0.72
C ASP A 57 -6.70 -3.41 0.51
N GLY A 58 -5.58 -2.70 0.32
CA GLY A 58 -4.95 -1.92 1.41
C GLY A 58 -5.88 -0.85 1.96
N MET A 59 -6.53 -0.08 1.08
CA MET A 59 -7.48 0.96 1.47
C MET A 59 -8.75 0.41 2.14
N LYS A 60 -9.22 -0.78 1.76
CA LYS A 60 -10.33 -1.44 2.46
C LYS A 60 -9.98 -1.71 3.92
N VAL A 61 -8.78 -2.22 4.19
CA VAL A 61 -8.30 -2.48 5.55
C VAL A 61 -8.21 -1.17 6.35
N VAL A 62 -7.70 -0.09 5.75
CA VAL A 62 -7.69 1.25 6.37
C VAL A 62 -9.11 1.69 6.75
N GLY A 63 -10.07 1.51 5.83
CA GLY A 63 -11.48 1.84 6.06
C GLY A 63 -12.12 1.03 7.17
N GLU A 64 -11.84 -0.29 7.24
CA GLU A 64 -12.31 -1.17 8.31
C GLU A 64 -11.72 -0.77 9.67
N LEU A 65 -10.41 -0.47 9.74
CA LEU A 65 -9.74 -0.04 10.96
C LEU A 65 -10.28 1.32 11.44
N PHE A 66 -10.51 2.25 10.50
CA PHE A 66 -11.11 3.54 10.81
C PHE A 66 -12.55 3.40 11.31
N GLY A 67 -13.38 2.62 10.61
CA GLY A 67 -14.76 2.35 11.01
C GLY A 67 -14.89 1.63 12.35
N ALA A 68 -13.91 0.79 12.70
CA ALA A 68 -13.81 0.13 14.01
C ALA A 68 -13.22 1.01 15.12
N GLY A 69 -12.83 2.26 14.83
CA GLY A 69 -12.18 3.17 15.78
C GLY A 69 -10.75 2.75 16.17
N LYS A 70 -10.13 1.84 15.42
CA LYS A 70 -8.76 1.32 15.63
C LYS A 70 -7.69 2.15 14.91
N MET A 71 -8.09 3.04 14.01
CA MET A 71 -7.20 3.95 13.29
C MET A 71 -7.75 5.37 13.35
N GLN A 72 -6.87 6.35 13.57
CA GLN A 72 -7.24 7.77 13.69
C GLN A 72 -7.20 8.45 12.31
N LEU A 73 -8.01 9.51 12.14
CA LEU A 73 -8.05 10.31 10.90
C LEU A 73 -6.67 10.72 10.35
N PRO A 74 -5.68 11.16 11.16
CA PRO A 74 -4.36 11.51 10.63
C PRO A 74 -3.66 10.35 9.90
N PHE A 75 -3.81 9.11 10.40
CA PHE A 75 -3.24 7.92 9.76
C PHE A 75 -3.99 7.58 8.47
N VAL A 76 -5.32 7.71 8.44
CA VAL A 76 -6.12 7.52 7.23
C VAL A 76 -5.69 8.48 6.12
N LEU A 77 -5.45 9.75 6.46
CA LEU A 77 -4.95 10.75 5.50
C LEU A 77 -3.55 10.38 5.00
N GLN A 78 -2.67 9.87 5.87
CA GLN A 78 -1.34 9.41 5.49
C GLN A 78 -1.38 8.20 4.54
N SER A 79 -2.28 7.23 4.80
CA SER A 79 -2.55 6.12 3.89
C SER A 79 -3.06 6.61 2.54
N ALA A 80 -3.96 7.59 2.53
CA ALA A 80 -4.49 8.19 1.31
C ALA A 80 -3.40 8.94 0.50
N GLU A 81 -2.47 9.62 1.17
CA GLU A 81 -1.30 10.21 0.49
C GLU A 81 -0.41 9.14 -0.14
N THR A 82 -0.16 8.05 0.57
CA THR A 82 0.66 6.93 0.08
C THR A 82 0.00 6.27 -1.14
N MET A 83 -1.32 6.08 -1.09
CA MET A 83 -2.13 5.62 -2.22
C MET A 83 -1.99 6.55 -3.43
N LYS A 84 -2.12 7.87 -3.22
CA LYS A 84 -1.98 8.86 -4.29
C LYS A 84 -0.57 8.81 -4.91
N THR A 85 0.47 8.69 -4.10
CA THR A 85 1.85 8.54 -4.60
C THR A 85 2.02 7.27 -5.42
N ALA A 86 1.46 6.14 -4.97
CA ALA A 86 1.52 4.88 -5.72
C ALA A 86 0.83 4.99 -7.09
N VAL A 87 -0.38 5.56 -7.13
CA VAL A 87 -1.13 5.76 -8.39
C VAL A 87 -0.37 6.69 -9.33
N ALA A 88 0.12 7.83 -8.84
CA ALA A 88 0.90 8.77 -9.66
C ALA A 88 2.18 8.14 -10.24
N TRP A 89 2.77 7.19 -9.53
CA TRP A 89 3.91 6.43 -10.04
C TRP A 89 3.48 5.41 -11.11
N LEU A 90 2.36 4.71 -10.92
CA LEU A 90 1.85 3.68 -11.85
C LEU A 90 1.21 4.27 -13.13
N GLU A 91 0.63 5.47 -13.08
CA GLU A 91 0.02 6.18 -14.22
C GLU A 91 0.89 6.18 -15.49
N PRO A 92 2.14 6.67 -15.48
CA PRO A 92 3.00 6.66 -16.67
C PRO A 92 3.37 5.25 -17.15
N HIS A 93 3.25 4.24 -16.29
CA HIS A 93 3.48 2.85 -16.66
C HIS A 93 2.26 2.20 -17.34
N MET A 94 1.05 2.70 -17.09
CA MET A 94 -0.16 2.24 -17.79
C MET A 94 -0.13 2.66 -19.27
N GLU A 95 0.15 3.93 -19.56
CA GLU A 95 0.23 4.45 -20.93
C GLU A 95 1.35 3.78 -21.75
N ARG A 96 2.47 3.42 -21.12
CA ARG A 96 3.58 2.71 -21.76
C ARG A 96 3.24 1.28 -22.15
N THR A 97 2.25 0.67 -21.50
CA THR A 97 1.83 -0.72 -21.77
C THR A 97 0.84 -0.77 -22.93
N GLU A 98 -0.05 0.22 -23.05
CA GLU A 98 -1.02 0.31 -24.17
C GLU A 98 -0.34 0.66 -25.52
N GLY A 99 0.83 1.31 -25.52
CA GLY A 99 1.62 1.57 -26.72
C GLY A 99 2.42 0.38 -27.29
N GLN A 100 2.34 -0.79 -26.67
CA GLN A 100 3.02 -2.03 -27.11
C GLN A 100 2.03 -3.17 -27.38
N THR A 101 0.92 -2.86 -28.06
CA THR A 101 0.21 -3.90 -28.83
C THR A 101 0.59 -3.73 -30.30
N ARG A 102 1.47 -4.62 -30.77
CA ARG A 102 1.80 -4.80 -32.18
C ARG A 102 0.61 -5.28 -32.98
#